data_AF-A0A8F6TVW1-F1
#
_entry.id   AF-A0A8F6TVW1-F1
#
_cell.length_a   1.000
_cell.length_b   1.000
_cell.length_c   1.000
_cell.angle_alpha   90.00
_cell.angle_beta   90.00
_cell.angle_gamma   90.00
#
_symmetry.space_group_name_H-M   'P 1'
#
loop_
_entity.id
_entity.type
_entity.pdbx_description
1 polymer ?
#
loop_
_entity_poly.entity_id
_entity_poly.type
_entity_poly.pdbx_seq_one_letter_code
_entity_poly.pdbx_strand_id
1 'polypeptide(L)'
;MVAAPLPVQAQAVEALFDLLCGRTVHFYDGSGNQIEYTAGDGTAYLWYHDLPEVIVGSWGVYSDAELRELQNDGSSDTGRDGGLDSSDLFDLPVGGAQVCYEYPAGGFGPLDPGGFHCWDEVDLFETVVEGGVFPGDRYALRDGTPPFVLQEHPFQTLESFDADFPQLPPEPACGVPIS
;
A
#
# COMPACT_ATOMS: atom_id res chain seq x y z
N MET A 1 -12.01 19.20 29.95
CA MET A 1 -11.98 17.72 29.99
C MET A 1 -10.90 17.32 29.01
N VAL A 2 -9.81 16.71 29.50
CA VAL A 2 -8.74 16.21 28.63
C VAL A 2 -9.17 14.83 28.17
N ALA A 3 -9.23 14.61 26.85
CA ALA A 3 -9.54 13.29 26.31
C ALA A 3 -8.51 12.29 26.81
N ALA A 4 -8.96 11.09 27.19
CA ALA A 4 -8.04 10.01 27.51
C ALA A 4 -7.21 9.68 26.26
N PRO A 5 -5.91 9.34 26.40
CA PRO A 5 -5.13 8.88 25.26
C PRO A 5 -5.79 7.65 24.63
N LEU A 6 -5.72 7.58 23.29
CA LEU A 6 -6.21 6.44 22.53
C LEU A 6 -5.48 5.15 22.97
N PRO A 7 -6.14 3.97 22.85
CA PRO A 7 -5.45 2.71 23.08
C PRO A 7 -4.26 2.56 22.12
N VAL A 8 -3.19 1.89 22.57
CA VAL A 8 -1.91 1.76 21.84
C VAL A 8 -2.08 1.30 20.39
N GLN A 9 -3.02 0.39 20.13
CA GLN A 9 -3.30 -0.10 18.78
C GLN A 9 -3.88 1.00 17.88
N ALA A 10 -4.80 1.83 18.38
CA ALA A 10 -5.35 2.95 17.62
C ALA A 10 -4.27 4.02 17.36
N GLN A 11 -3.32 4.20 18.28
CA GLN A 11 -2.18 5.10 18.07
C GLN A 11 -1.23 4.59 16.96
N ALA A 12 -1.03 3.27 16.87
CA ALA A 12 -0.22 2.67 15.81
C ALA A 12 -0.90 2.77 14.44
N VAL A 13 -2.23 2.55 14.39
CA VAL A 13 -3.02 2.71 13.16
C VAL A 13 -2.95 4.15 12.65
N GLU A 14 -3.19 5.14 13.52
CA GLU A 14 -3.07 6.56 13.15
C GLU A 14 -1.64 6.91 12.70
N ALA A 15 -0.61 6.43 13.41
CA ALA A 15 0.78 6.74 13.06
C ALA A 15 1.19 6.18 11.70
N LEU A 16 0.80 4.94 11.38
CA LEU A 16 1.09 4.31 10.10
C LEU A 16 0.24 4.95 8.98
N PHE A 17 -1.01 5.31 9.26
CA PHE A 17 -1.83 6.06 8.32
C PHE A 17 -1.20 7.42 8.00
N ASP A 18 -0.84 8.22 9.01
CA ASP A 18 -0.19 9.53 8.83
C ASP A 18 1.16 9.43 8.11
N LEU A 19 1.87 8.32 8.29
CA LEU A 19 3.12 8.06 7.59
C LEU A 19 2.90 7.87 6.09
N LEU A 20 1.86 7.14 5.68
CA LEU A 20 1.66 6.76 4.28
C LEU A 20 0.69 7.68 3.55
N CYS A 21 -0.24 8.31 4.25
CA CYS A 21 -1.33 9.01 3.58
C CYS A 21 -0.86 10.25 2.80
N GLY A 22 -1.22 10.31 1.52
CA GLY A 22 -0.80 11.37 0.60
C GLY A 22 0.65 11.23 0.18
N ARG A 23 1.18 10.02 0.10
CA ARG A 23 2.59 9.75 -0.23
C ARG A 23 2.75 8.72 -1.32
N THR A 24 3.85 8.84 -2.04
CA THR A 24 4.36 7.78 -2.90
C THR A 24 5.37 6.94 -2.13
N VAL A 25 5.24 5.63 -2.22
CA VAL A 25 6.10 4.64 -1.56
C VAL A 25 6.74 3.77 -2.63
N HIS A 26 8.04 3.57 -2.53
CA HIS A 26 8.81 2.70 -3.42
C HIS A 26 9.25 1.45 -2.66
N PHE A 27 8.90 0.31 -3.22
CA PHE A 27 9.24 -1.02 -2.75
C PHE A 27 10.26 -1.69 -3.68
N TYR A 28 11.19 -2.43 -3.07
CA TYR A 28 11.93 -3.51 -3.75
C TYR A 28 11.52 -4.83 -3.14
N ASP A 29 10.89 -5.67 -3.94
CA ASP A 29 10.59 -7.04 -3.57
C ASP A 29 11.25 -8.05 -4.54
N GLY A 30 10.89 -9.32 -4.42
CA GLY A 30 11.41 -10.37 -5.29
C GLY A 30 11.00 -10.22 -6.77
N SER A 31 9.97 -9.43 -7.07
CA SER A 31 9.44 -9.16 -8.42
C SER A 31 9.95 -7.84 -9.02
N GLY A 32 10.47 -6.93 -8.19
CA GLY A 32 11.29 -5.82 -8.61
C GLY A 32 10.81 -4.47 -8.10
N ASN A 33 10.73 -3.49 -9.00
CA ASN A 33 10.26 -2.16 -8.62
C ASN A 33 8.73 -2.17 -8.53
N GLN A 34 8.21 -1.86 -7.36
CA GLN A 34 6.81 -1.54 -7.16
C GLN A 34 6.72 -0.14 -6.56
N ILE A 35 5.89 0.72 -7.16
CA ILE A 35 5.70 2.10 -6.70
C ILE A 35 4.22 2.33 -6.49
N GLU A 36 3.87 2.80 -5.30
CA GLU A 36 2.49 2.98 -4.87
C GLU A 36 2.25 4.41 -4.44
N TYR A 37 1.12 4.99 -4.85
CA TYR A 37 0.64 6.26 -4.30
C TYR A 37 -0.66 6.06 -3.52
N THR A 38 -0.65 6.44 -2.25
CA THR A 38 -1.74 6.29 -1.27
C THR A 38 -2.48 7.60 -1.10
N ALA A 39 -3.62 7.76 -1.77
CA ALA A 39 -4.42 8.98 -1.70
C ALA A 39 -5.26 9.06 -0.41
N GLY A 40 -5.56 10.29 0.04
CA GLY A 40 -6.32 10.52 1.27
C GLY A 40 -7.79 10.19 1.26
N ASP A 41 -8.34 9.85 0.10
CA ASP A 41 -9.69 9.31 -0.04
C ASP A 41 -9.73 7.77 0.08
N GLY A 42 -8.59 7.13 0.36
CA GLY A 42 -8.45 5.68 0.43
C GLY A 42 -8.15 5.01 -0.91
N THR A 43 -7.94 5.78 -1.99
CA THR A 43 -7.54 5.22 -3.29
C THR A 43 -6.04 4.92 -3.31
N ALA A 44 -5.68 3.76 -3.85
CA ALA A 44 -4.29 3.39 -4.12
C ALA A 44 -4.02 3.37 -5.63
N TYR A 45 -2.85 3.83 -6.02
CA TYR A 45 -2.39 3.85 -7.40
C TYR A 45 -1.06 3.12 -7.49
N LEU A 46 -1.10 1.93 -8.09
CA LEU A 46 0.02 1.03 -8.17
C LEU A 46 0.65 1.07 -9.58
N TRP A 47 1.91 1.48 -9.62
CA TRP A 47 2.79 1.32 -10.77
C TRP A 47 3.62 0.05 -10.59
N TYR A 48 3.25 -0.98 -11.33
CA TYR A 48 3.82 -2.32 -11.23
C TYR A 48 4.64 -2.65 -12.48
N HIS A 49 5.63 -3.54 -12.32
CA HIS A 49 6.50 -3.94 -13.42
C HIS A 49 5.74 -4.61 -14.57
N ASP A 50 6.22 -4.38 -15.80
CA ASP A 50 5.68 -4.92 -17.06
C ASP A 50 4.23 -4.55 -17.40
N LEU A 51 3.57 -3.72 -16.59
CA LEU A 51 2.24 -3.20 -16.87
C LEU A 51 2.30 -1.81 -17.51
N PRO A 52 1.53 -1.58 -18.59
CA PRO A 52 1.47 -0.28 -19.26
C PRO A 52 0.50 0.70 -18.61
N GLU A 53 -0.28 0.24 -17.64
CA GLU A 53 -1.34 1.01 -16.97
C GLU A 53 -1.11 0.98 -15.46
N VAL A 54 -1.53 2.05 -14.78
CA VAL A 54 -1.56 2.08 -13.31
C VAL A 54 -2.74 1.24 -12.84
N ILE A 55 -2.49 0.32 -11.90
CA ILE A 55 -3.57 -0.42 -11.24
C ILE A 55 -4.18 0.51 -10.18
N VAL A 56 -5.49 0.71 -10.26
CA VAL A 56 -6.23 1.48 -9.26
C VAL A 56 -6.89 0.53 -8.28
N GLY A 57 -6.55 0.70 -7.01
CA GLY A 57 -7.06 -0.08 -5.89
C GLY A 57 -7.59 0.79 -4.76
N SER A 58 -7.83 0.16 -3.61
CA SER A 58 -8.08 0.83 -2.34
C SER A 58 -6.94 0.54 -1.36
N TRP A 59 -6.77 1.37 -0.34
CA TRP A 59 -5.89 1.08 0.77
C TRP A 59 -6.47 1.54 2.10
N GLY A 60 -5.97 0.95 3.17
CA GLY A 60 -6.28 1.35 4.54
C GLY A 60 -5.25 0.84 5.52
N VAL A 61 -5.33 1.35 6.75
CA VAL A 61 -4.56 0.83 7.88
C VAL A 61 -5.51 0.26 8.90
N TYR A 62 -5.23 -0.96 9.33
CA TYR A 62 -6.10 -1.73 10.19
C TYR A 62 -5.31 -2.25 11.39
N SER A 63 -5.97 -2.36 12.52
CA SER A 63 -5.47 -3.18 13.63
C SER A 63 -5.69 -4.67 13.33
N ASP A 64 -4.92 -5.53 14.00
CA ASP A 64 -5.12 -6.99 13.93
C ASP A 64 -6.56 -7.41 14.25
N ALA A 65 -7.22 -6.68 15.16
CA ALA A 65 -8.61 -6.95 15.54
C ALA A 65 -9.56 -6.65 14.38
N GLU A 66 -9.40 -5.52 13.71
CA GLU A 66 -10.21 -5.12 12.56
C GLU A 66 -10.00 -6.06 11.38
N LEU A 67 -8.76 -6.46 11.09
CA LEU A 67 -8.49 -7.46 10.04
C LEU A 67 -9.11 -8.80 10.34
N ARG A 68 -9.02 -9.25 11.59
CA ARG A 68 -9.67 -10.49 12.01
C ARG A 68 -11.19 -10.39 11.83
N GLU A 69 -11.81 -9.24 12.08
CA GLU A 69 -13.24 -9.07 11.84
C GLU A 69 -13.57 -9.07 10.35
N LEU A 70 -12.82 -8.35 9.52
CA LEU A 70 -12.97 -8.33 8.05
C LEU A 70 -12.80 -9.71 7.41
N GLN A 71 -11.90 -10.54 7.93
CA GLN A 71 -11.71 -11.91 7.44
C GLN A 71 -12.82 -12.87 7.91
N ASN A 72 -13.44 -12.60 9.07
CA ASN A 72 -14.47 -13.45 9.65
C ASN A 72 -15.90 -13.04 9.25
N ASP A 73 -16.11 -11.86 8.67
CA ASP A 73 -17.42 -11.36 8.27
C ASP A 73 -18.02 -12.06 7.03
N GLY A 74 -17.24 -12.94 6.40
CA GLY A 74 -17.73 -13.78 5.31
C GLY A 74 -17.99 -13.02 4.02
N SER A 75 -17.35 -11.86 3.80
CA SER A 75 -17.31 -11.21 2.48
C SER A 75 -16.49 -11.97 1.41
N SER A 76 -16.10 -13.23 1.70
CA SER A 76 -15.74 -14.25 0.73
C SER A 76 -16.94 -14.68 -0.13
N ASP A 77 -17.54 -13.72 -0.84
CA ASP A 77 -18.34 -13.99 -2.04
C ASP A 77 -17.30 -14.17 -3.17
N THR A 78 -17.04 -15.35 -3.73
CA THR A 78 -18.01 -16.34 -4.18
C THR A 78 -17.33 -17.70 -4.42
N GLY A 79 -17.90 -18.78 -3.86
CA GLY A 79 -17.95 -20.10 -4.50
C GLY A 79 -16.68 -20.72 -5.11
N ARG A 80 -15.54 -20.74 -4.40
CA ARG A 80 -14.37 -21.51 -4.82
C ARG A 80 -13.75 -22.25 -3.65
N ASP A 81 -13.72 -23.57 -3.76
CA ASP A 81 -13.06 -24.49 -2.86
C ASP A 81 -11.59 -24.08 -2.68
N GLY A 82 -11.30 -23.43 -1.57
CA GLY A 82 -10.00 -22.84 -1.27
C GLY A 82 -10.05 -21.97 -0.03
N GLY A 83 -10.83 -22.39 0.97
CA GLY A 83 -10.68 -21.84 2.31
C GLY A 83 -9.22 -22.01 2.71
N LEU A 84 -8.57 -20.90 3.05
CA LEU A 84 -7.20 -20.91 3.55
C LEU A 84 -7.14 -21.92 4.70
N ASP A 85 -6.21 -22.86 4.56
CA ASP A 85 -5.94 -23.85 5.58
C ASP A 85 -5.58 -23.11 6.87
N SER A 86 -6.10 -23.60 7.99
CA SER A 86 -5.67 -23.28 9.35
C SER A 86 -4.15 -23.22 9.60
N SER A 87 -3.31 -23.67 8.65
CA SER A 87 -1.87 -23.52 8.65
C SER A 87 -1.37 -22.11 8.26
N ASP A 88 -2.13 -21.31 7.50
CA ASP A 88 -1.81 -19.90 7.19
C ASP A 88 -2.19 -18.95 8.36
N LEU A 89 -2.98 -19.43 9.32
CA LEU A 89 -3.43 -18.69 10.50
C LEU A 89 -2.36 -18.58 11.61
N PHE A 90 -1.18 -19.20 11.45
CA PHE A 90 -0.12 -19.21 12.46
C PHE A 90 1.07 -18.27 12.19
N ASP A 91 1.12 -17.60 11.04
CA ASP A 91 2.19 -16.66 10.70
C ASP A 91 1.76 -15.18 10.72
N LEU A 92 0.56 -14.86 11.24
CA LEU A 92 0.19 -13.46 11.45
C LEU A 92 1.06 -12.85 12.56
N PRO A 93 1.81 -11.78 12.29
CA PRO A 93 2.66 -11.14 13.27
C PRO A 93 1.83 -10.67 14.47
N VAL A 94 2.32 -11.03 15.65
CA VAL A 94 1.62 -10.82 16.92
C VAL A 94 1.81 -9.36 17.36
N GLY A 95 0.89 -8.48 16.95
CA GLY A 95 0.69 -7.14 17.50
C GLY A 95 1.21 -6.01 16.63
N GLY A 96 0.33 -5.41 15.82
CA GLY A 96 0.69 -4.21 15.05
C GLY A 96 -0.49 -3.53 14.34
N ALA A 97 -0.23 -2.35 13.78
CA ALA A 97 -1.03 -1.82 12.70
C ALA A 97 -0.52 -2.42 11.38
N GLN A 98 -1.44 -2.75 10.48
CA GLN A 98 -1.12 -3.31 9.17
C GLN A 98 -1.66 -2.38 8.10
N VAL A 99 -0.84 -2.10 7.08
CA VAL A 99 -1.34 -1.45 5.87
C VAL A 99 -1.83 -2.52 4.91
N CYS A 100 -3.01 -2.31 4.35
CA CYS A 100 -3.57 -3.23 3.38
C CYS A 100 -4.00 -2.50 2.12
N TYR A 101 -3.84 -3.20 1.00
CA TYR A 101 -4.19 -2.77 -0.33
C TYR A 101 -5.15 -3.78 -0.96
N GLU A 102 -6.18 -3.29 -1.64
CA GLU A 102 -7.14 -4.10 -2.37
C GLU A 102 -7.09 -3.75 -3.85
N TYR A 103 -6.83 -4.74 -4.71
CA TYR A 103 -6.82 -4.55 -6.16
C TYR A 103 -7.92 -5.38 -6.84
N PRO A 104 -8.51 -4.85 -7.91
CA PRO A 104 -9.57 -5.54 -8.63
C PRO A 104 -9.03 -6.75 -9.40
N ALA A 105 -9.91 -7.73 -9.64
CA ALA A 105 -9.63 -8.83 -10.55
C ALA A 105 -9.18 -8.31 -11.92
N GLY A 106 -8.11 -8.91 -12.45
CA GLY A 106 -7.50 -8.50 -13.71
C GLY A 106 -6.39 -7.46 -13.56
N GLY A 107 -6.16 -6.91 -12.36
CA GLY A 107 -5.17 -5.85 -12.12
C GLY A 107 -3.75 -6.27 -12.52
N PHE A 108 -3.35 -7.49 -12.15
CA PHE A 108 -2.05 -8.07 -12.51
C PHE A 108 -2.10 -8.94 -13.78
N GLY A 109 -3.16 -8.80 -14.59
CA GLY A 109 -3.35 -9.52 -15.86
C GLY A 109 -4.61 -10.40 -15.88
N PRO A 110 -4.97 -11.00 -17.03
CA PRO A 110 -6.32 -11.57 -17.26
C PRO A 110 -6.73 -12.73 -16.36
N LEU A 111 -5.78 -13.36 -15.66
CA LEU A 111 -6.02 -14.50 -14.77
C LEU A 111 -5.93 -14.11 -13.29
N ASP A 112 -5.62 -12.85 -13.01
CA ASP A 112 -5.52 -12.34 -11.65
C ASP A 112 -6.91 -12.27 -11.01
N PRO A 113 -7.14 -12.98 -9.89
CA PRO A 113 -8.41 -12.88 -9.17
C PRO A 113 -8.59 -11.53 -8.46
N GLY A 114 -7.55 -10.69 -8.41
CA GLY A 114 -7.49 -9.55 -7.50
C GLY A 114 -7.32 -10.04 -6.06
N GLY A 115 -7.40 -9.13 -5.11
CA GLY A 115 -7.32 -9.53 -3.72
C GLY A 115 -6.92 -8.43 -2.76
N PHE A 116 -6.90 -8.84 -1.50
CA PHE A 116 -6.55 -8.03 -0.36
C PHE A 116 -5.17 -8.45 0.15
N HIS A 117 -4.23 -7.52 0.17
CA HIS A 117 -2.83 -7.75 0.50
C HIS A 117 -2.46 -6.86 1.68
N CYS A 118 -1.99 -7.45 2.78
CA CYS A 118 -1.61 -6.73 3.98
C CYS A 118 -0.14 -6.91 4.29
N TRP A 119 0.48 -5.85 4.80
CA TRP A 119 1.81 -5.85 5.35
C TRP A 119 1.76 -5.28 6.77
N ASP A 120 2.43 -5.96 7.69
CA ASP A 120 2.68 -5.35 8.99
C ASP A 120 3.76 -4.27 8.86
N GLU A 121 3.98 -3.52 9.94
CA GLU A 121 4.97 -2.44 9.97
C GLU A 121 6.40 -2.95 9.65
N VAL A 122 6.75 -4.17 10.09
CA VAL A 122 8.09 -4.72 9.92
C VAL A 122 8.33 -5.10 8.47
N ASP A 123 7.45 -5.90 7.88
CA ASP A 123 7.49 -6.35 6.48
C ASP A 123 7.42 -5.15 5.53
N LEU A 124 6.62 -4.13 5.89
CA LEU A 124 6.56 -2.89 5.12
C LEU A 124 7.94 -2.22 5.08
N PHE A 125 8.58 -1.99 6.23
CA PHE A 125 9.87 -1.30 6.25
C PHE A 125 11.05 -2.13 5.74
N GLU A 126 10.93 -3.46 5.72
CA GLU A 126 11.93 -4.33 5.08
C GLU A 126 11.86 -4.26 3.54
N THR A 127 10.67 -3.99 2.98
CA THR A 127 10.46 -3.92 1.53
C THR A 127 10.54 -2.50 0.97
N VAL A 128 10.20 -1.49 1.77
CA VAL A 128 10.34 -0.07 1.40
C VAL A 128 11.82 0.28 1.26
N VAL A 129 12.17 0.88 0.13
CA VAL A 129 13.53 1.34 -0.13
C VAL A 129 13.91 2.45 0.86
N GLU A 130 15.14 2.44 1.38
CA GLU A 130 15.62 3.54 2.24
C GLU A 130 15.48 4.89 1.52
N GLY A 131 14.70 5.81 2.10
CA GLY A 131 14.38 7.10 1.47
C GLY A 131 13.30 7.05 0.38
N GLY A 132 12.68 5.89 0.15
CA GLY A 132 11.66 5.64 -0.87
C GLY A 132 10.25 6.09 -0.51
N VAL A 133 10.07 6.91 0.52
CA VAL A 133 8.78 7.50 0.89
C VAL A 133 8.80 8.99 0.55
N PHE A 134 8.00 9.38 -0.43
CA PHE A 134 7.96 10.73 -0.99
C PHE A 134 6.61 11.41 -0.71
N PRO A 135 6.58 12.71 -0.44
CA PRO A 135 5.33 13.44 -0.29
C PRO A 135 4.63 13.60 -1.64
N GLY A 136 3.30 13.49 -1.64
CA GLY A 136 2.44 13.71 -2.80
C GLY A 136 2.53 12.59 -3.85
N ASP A 137 1.80 12.79 -4.95
CA ASP A 137 1.83 11.92 -6.12
C ASP A 137 3.02 12.25 -7.02
N ARG A 138 4.20 11.78 -6.62
CA ARG A 138 5.47 12.14 -7.25
C ARG A 138 5.50 11.89 -8.76
N TYR A 139 4.91 10.78 -9.18
CA TYR A 139 4.97 10.29 -10.56
C TYR A 139 3.68 10.53 -11.35
N ALA A 140 2.74 11.32 -10.80
CA ALA A 140 1.41 11.55 -11.37
C ALA A 140 0.64 10.24 -11.65
N LEU A 141 0.75 9.25 -10.76
CA LEU A 141 0.08 7.96 -10.89
C LEU A 141 -1.45 8.10 -10.93
N ARG A 142 -2.00 9.16 -10.32
CA ARG A 142 -3.42 9.51 -10.40
C ARG A 142 -3.93 9.72 -11.83
N ASP A 143 -3.06 10.09 -12.76
CA ASP A 143 -3.44 10.28 -14.17
C ASP A 143 -3.73 8.94 -14.88
N GLY A 144 -3.44 7.81 -14.22
CA GLY A 144 -3.76 6.45 -14.69
C GLY A 144 -2.77 5.89 -15.71
N THR A 145 -1.83 6.70 -16.19
CA THR A 145 -0.75 6.26 -17.10
C THR A 145 0.60 6.41 -16.40
N PRO A 146 1.37 5.33 -16.23
CA PRO A 146 2.69 5.46 -15.66
C PRO A 146 3.62 6.23 -16.60
N PRO A 147 4.66 6.92 -16.08
CA PRO A 147 5.60 7.65 -16.92
C PRO A 147 6.31 6.77 -17.97
N PHE A 148 6.55 5.50 -17.62
CA PHE A 148 7.06 4.46 -18.49
C PHE A 148 6.73 3.07 -17.92
N VAL A 149 7.03 2.01 -18.67
CA VAL A 149 6.86 0.64 -18.17
C VAL A 149 8.05 0.26 -17.29
N LEU A 150 7.80 -0.01 -16.00
CA LEU A 150 8.82 -0.52 -15.08
C LEU A 150 9.31 -1.87 -15.57
N GLN A 151 10.62 -2.08 -15.46
CA GLN A 151 11.24 -3.36 -15.77
C GLN A 151 11.31 -4.21 -14.50
N GLU A 152 11.01 -5.50 -14.61
CA GLU A 152 11.23 -6.48 -13.54
C GLU A 152 12.72 -6.47 -13.14
N HIS A 153 13.62 -6.50 -14.13
CA HIS A 153 15.06 -6.44 -13.94
C HIS A 153 15.79 -5.68 -15.06
N PRO A 154 16.95 -5.06 -14.79
CA PRO A 154 17.52 -4.84 -13.46
C PRO A 154 16.68 -3.85 -12.65
N PHE A 155 16.77 -3.92 -11.32
CA PHE A 155 16.08 -2.96 -10.46
C PHE A 155 16.60 -1.55 -10.72
N GLN A 156 15.68 -0.62 -10.92
CA GLN A 156 15.99 0.80 -11.02
C GLN A 156 16.21 1.36 -9.61
N THR A 157 17.20 2.24 -9.45
CA THR A 157 17.54 2.83 -8.16
C THR A 157 16.78 4.13 -7.94
N LEU A 158 16.58 4.56 -6.67
CA LEU A 158 16.00 5.87 -6.37
C LEU A 158 16.73 7.03 -7.08
N GLU A 159 18.06 6.96 -7.14
CA GLU A 159 18.88 7.95 -7.85
C GLU A 159 18.51 8.06 -9.34
N SER A 160 18.17 6.94 -9.99
CA SER A 160 17.72 6.95 -11.38
C SER A 160 16.36 7.65 -11.56
N PHE A 161 15.43 7.47 -10.60
CA PHE A 161 14.15 8.18 -10.62
C PHE A 161 14.30 9.67 -10.29
N ASP A 162 15.20 10.04 -9.36
CA ASP A 162 15.42 11.44 -8.97
C ASP A 162 15.90 12.30 -10.16
N ALA A 163 16.63 11.72 -11.10
CA ALA A 163 17.09 12.42 -12.30
C ALA A 163 15.94 12.80 -13.25
N ASP A 164 14.93 11.94 -13.36
CA ASP A 164 13.82 12.09 -14.30
C ASP A 164 12.58 12.76 -13.67
N PHE A 165 12.40 12.60 -12.36
CA PHE A 165 11.29 13.16 -11.59
C PHE A 165 11.86 13.93 -10.41
N PRO A 166 12.22 15.22 -10.54
CA PRO A 166 12.67 16.01 -9.40
C PRO A 166 11.58 16.07 -8.34
N GLN A 167 11.98 16.09 -7.07
CA GLN A 167 11.08 16.18 -5.91
C GLN A 167 10.05 17.31 -6.13
N LEU A 168 8.76 16.93 -6.18
CA LEU A 168 7.68 17.89 -6.18
C LEU A 168 7.62 18.58 -4.80
N PRO A 169 7.14 19.84 -4.73
CA PRO A 169 6.84 20.44 -3.44
C PRO A 169 5.91 19.49 -2.66
N PRO A 170 6.15 19.30 -1.35
CA PRO A 170 5.40 18.33 -0.59
C PRO A 170 3.91 18.67 -0.65
N GLU A 171 3.11 17.75 -1.16
CA GLU A 171 1.67 17.82 -0.93
C GLU A 171 1.40 17.59 0.57
N PRO A 172 0.41 18.26 1.15
CA PRO A 172 0.01 17.96 2.50
C PRO A 172 -0.38 16.49 2.60
N ALA A 173 0.24 15.79 3.55
CA ALA A 173 -0.25 14.50 4.00
C ALA A 173 -1.73 14.64 4.39
N CYS A 174 -2.46 13.55 4.33
CA CYS A 174 -3.89 13.57 4.60
C CYS A 174 -4.18 14.17 5.98
N GLY A 175 -5.25 14.95 6.06
CA GLY A 175 -5.64 15.59 7.32
C GLY A 175 -4.78 16.80 7.73
N VAL A 176 -3.72 17.16 7.00
CA VAL A 176 -3.05 18.46 7.19
C VAL A 176 -3.86 19.53 6.45
N PRO A 177 -4.50 20.49 7.17
CA PRO A 177 -5.28 21.53 6.52
C PRO A 177 -4.40 22.40 5.62
N ILE A 178 -4.87 22.62 4.40
CA ILE A 178 -4.29 23.59 3.46
C ILE A 178 -4.40 24.96 4.14
N SER A 179 -3.27 25.52 4.58
CA SER A 179 -3.21 26.83 5.25
C SER A 179 -3.12 27.97 4.24
#